data_AF-A0A9D5N086-F1
#
_entry.id   AF-A0A9D5N086-F1
#
_cell.length_a   1.000
_cell.length_b   1.000
_cell.length_c   1.000
_cell.angle_alpha   90.00
_cell.angle_beta   90.00
_cell.angle_gamma   90.00
#
_symmetry.space_group_name_H-M   'P 1'
#
loop_
_entity.id
_entity.type
_entity.pdbx_description
1 polymer ?
#
loop_
_entity_poly.entity_id
_entity_poly.type
_entity_poly.pdbx_seq_one_letter_code
_entity_poly.pdbx_strand_id
1 'polypeptide(L)'
;MGFFGLWKRKKVETQEQDIVQKNDKKSSRQQTTPAEQLSFIMDNCELISESDRQIEEAKVEYQAVTSYLTDMQRIDMSPKEQREKLEEAARNIYNLTRERKLFQQKNTVITDRQYRLFERYEIQLPRELPEIKEREDYQNKIDRDIEFLEKEKNSLTEEQEDIISKQEFLKGIAITTSIIVVFLFLIFVLLGNYSEANLSIPFLLTVLMGMVSSLYIFMEARKNSHAIQFVQAKQKRQVMLMNKVKIKSVNNLNFLEYTYNKYLVDNYDKLKALWEEYIILKEEARKYQTNTQMLDFYNRELIMELKKLGVSDSEIWIYQPSAIIDSREMVEVRHRLNVRRQKLRERIDSILNQKEESMEVIRSTIKANPESVQEVNQILKQYGIPEIE
;
A
#
# COMPACT_ATOMS: atom_id res chain seq x y z
N MET A 1 -4.10 39.98 16.48
CA MET A 1 -2.66 39.95 16.81
C MET A 1 -1.92 39.50 15.57
N GLY A 2 -1.23 40.42 14.91
CA GLY A 2 -0.35 40.09 13.80
C GLY A 2 1.03 39.71 14.31
N PHE A 3 1.73 38.86 13.55
CA PHE A 3 3.18 38.87 13.48
C PHE A 3 3.59 38.57 12.03
N PHE A 4 4.06 39.62 11.37
CA PHE A 4 4.75 39.59 10.10
C PHE A 4 6.06 38.82 10.25
N GLY A 5 6.35 37.96 9.27
CA GLY A 5 7.64 37.29 9.12
C GLY A 5 7.92 37.08 7.64
N LEU A 6 8.32 38.16 6.96
CA LEU A 6 8.89 38.12 5.62
C LEU A 6 10.07 37.13 5.58
N TRP A 7 10.11 36.24 4.58
CA TRP A 7 11.32 36.04 3.78
C TRP A 7 11.03 35.36 2.43
N LYS A 8 11.25 36.16 1.39
CA LYS A 8 11.56 35.88 -0.01
C LYS A 8 11.49 34.43 -0.53
N ARG A 9 10.64 34.27 -1.54
CA ARG A 9 10.73 33.28 -2.63
C ARG A 9 12.15 33.18 -3.17
N LYS A 10 12.75 31.99 -3.04
CA LYS A 10 13.97 31.60 -3.75
C LYS A 10 13.57 31.25 -5.19
N LYS A 11 13.93 32.13 -6.12
CA LYS A 11 13.90 31.89 -7.57
C LYS A 11 14.98 30.84 -7.85
N VAL A 12 14.59 29.66 -8.33
CA VAL A 12 15.54 28.67 -8.86
C VAL A 12 15.76 29.03 -10.32
N GLU A 13 16.77 29.85 -10.57
CA GLU A 13 17.33 30.13 -11.90
C GLU A 13 18.68 29.41 -12.01
N THR A 14 18.76 28.53 -13.00
CA THR A 14 19.96 28.22 -13.80
C THR A 14 21.12 27.48 -13.10
N GLN A 15 21.08 26.14 -13.14
CA GLN A 15 22.29 25.31 -13.19
C GLN A 15 22.61 25.05 -14.66
N GLU A 16 23.49 25.88 -15.25
CA GLU A 16 24.24 25.56 -16.47
C GLU A 16 25.28 26.67 -16.72
N GLN A 17 26.14 26.97 -15.74
CA GLN A 17 27.32 27.81 -15.94
C GLN A 17 28.42 27.34 -14.99
N ASP A 18 29.14 26.34 -15.45
CA ASP A 18 30.51 25.92 -15.13
C ASP A 18 30.72 24.77 -16.12
N ILE A 19 31.47 24.89 -17.21
CA ILE A 19 32.93 25.03 -17.28
C ILE A 19 33.28 25.87 -18.51
N VAL A 20 33.55 27.17 -18.33
CA VAL A 20 34.53 27.87 -19.17
C VAL A 20 35.34 28.73 -18.20
N GLN A 21 36.37 28.13 -17.62
CA GLN A 21 37.42 28.91 -16.99
C GLN A 21 38.10 29.72 -18.10
N LYS A 22 37.73 31.00 -18.20
CA LYS A 22 38.56 32.00 -18.85
C LYS A 22 39.87 32.06 -18.07
N ASN A 23 40.89 31.37 -18.58
CA ASN A 23 42.27 31.60 -18.18
C ASN A 23 42.72 32.94 -18.77
N ASP A 24 42.30 34.04 -18.15
CA ASP A 24 42.97 35.33 -18.26
C ASP A 24 44.32 35.23 -17.54
N LYS A 25 45.31 34.59 -18.20
CA LYS A 25 46.72 34.81 -17.92
C LYS A 25 47.28 35.71 -19.02
N LYS A 26 47.12 37.02 -18.83
CA LYS A 26 48.11 37.98 -19.35
C LYS A 26 49.44 37.67 -18.67
N SER A 27 50.22 36.78 -19.27
CA SER A 27 51.58 36.51 -18.83
C SER A 27 52.53 37.47 -19.54
N SER A 28 53.23 38.22 -18.70
CA SER A 28 54.42 39.00 -18.97
C SER A 28 55.43 38.27 -19.85
N ARG A 29 56.05 39.04 -20.75
CA ARG A 29 57.26 38.73 -21.52
C ARG A 29 58.35 38.13 -20.62
N GLN A 30 58.44 36.81 -20.56
CA GLN A 30 59.52 36.04 -19.93
C GLN A 30 60.09 35.09 -20.96
N GLN A 31 61.42 35.00 -21.03
CA GLN A 31 62.15 34.10 -21.91
C GLN A 31 61.76 32.65 -21.57
N THR A 32 60.93 32.03 -22.40
CA THR A 32 60.52 30.63 -22.27
C THR A 32 61.62 29.72 -22.80
N THR A 33 61.89 28.62 -22.09
CA THR A 33 62.81 27.59 -22.57
C THR A 33 62.21 26.85 -23.77
N PRO A 34 63.01 26.28 -24.69
CA PRO A 34 62.50 25.56 -25.87
C PRO A 34 61.49 24.45 -25.54
N ALA A 35 61.66 23.77 -24.40
CA ALA A 35 60.74 22.72 -23.92
C ALA A 35 59.37 23.26 -23.48
N GLU A 36 59.32 24.44 -22.85
CA GLU A 36 58.06 25.10 -22.45
C GLU A 36 57.30 25.62 -23.67
N GLN A 37 58.01 26.03 -24.72
CA GLN A 37 57.38 26.45 -25.99
C GLN A 37 56.73 25.28 -26.73
N LEU A 38 57.40 24.12 -26.78
CA LEU A 38 56.84 22.91 -27.39
C LEU A 38 55.63 22.39 -26.61
N SER A 39 55.67 22.39 -25.27
CA SER A 39 54.51 22.03 -24.44
C SER A 39 53.34 22.99 -24.69
N PHE A 40 53.60 24.29 -24.76
CA PHE A 40 52.57 25.30 -25.04
C PHE A 40 51.92 25.11 -26.42
N ILE A 41 52.70 24.76 -27.44
CA ILE A 41 52.18 24.44 -28.78
C ILE A 41 51.35 23.15 -28.75
N MET A 42 51.80 22.13 -28.03
CA MET A 42 51.06 20.88 -27.87
C MET A 42 49.70 21.10 -27.18
N ASP A 43 49.65 21.92 -26.13
CA ASP A 43 48.41 22.30 -25.43
C ASP A 43 47.42 23.03 -26.38
N ASN A 44 47.92 23.92 -27.24
CA ASN A 44 47.08 24.60 -28.23
C ASN A 44 46.61 23.65 -29.34
N CYS A 45 47.43 22.69 -29.77
CA CYS A 45 47.03 21.65 -30.73
C CYS A 45 45.95 20.71 -30.14
N GLU A 46 46.07 20.35 -28.86
CA GLU A 46 45.06 19.58 -28.14
C GLU A 46 43.75 20.37 -28.04
N LEU A 47 43.83 21.68 -27.73
CA LEU A 47 42.67 22.55 -27.69
C LEU A 47 41.97 22.67 -29.05
N ILE A 48 42.73 22.72 -30.15
CA ILE A 48 42.18 22.74 -31.52
C ILE A 48 41.47 21.41 -31.83
N SER A 49 42.10 20.29 -31.52
CA SER A 49 41.53 18.96 -31.74
C SER A 49 40.23 18.76 -30.94
N GLU A 50 40.23 19.17 -29.67
CA GLU A 50 39.04 19.11 -28.83
C GLU A 50 37.94 20.08 -29.32
N SER A 51 38.33 21.26 -29.79
CA SER A 51 37.41 22.23 -30.41
C SER A 51 36.74 21.64 -31.64
N ASP A 52 37.48 20.93 -32.51
CA ASP A 52 36.94 20.26 -33.69
C ASP A 52 35.94 19.16 -33.32
N ARG A 53 36.25 18.36 -32.29
CA ARG A 53 35.32 17.36 -31.76
C ARG A 53 34.03 18.01 -31.26
N GLN A 54 34.13 19.05 -30.45
CA GLN A 54 32.96 19.75 -29.90
C GLN A 54 32.14 20.45 -30.98
N ILE A 55 32.77 20.98 -32.03
CA ILE A 55 32.07 21.56 -33.20
C ILE A 55 31.25 20.48 -33.91
N GLU A 56 31.82 19.31 -34.17
CA GLU A 56 31.09 18.22 -34.83
C GLU A 56 29.93 17.71 -33.98
N GLU A 57 30.12 17.51 -32.68
CA GLU A 57 29.02 17.15 -31.76
C GLU A 57 27.90 18.19 -31.78
N ALA A 58 28.25 19.48 -31.69
CA ALA A 58 27.28 20.57 -31.72
C ALA A 58 26.57 20.70 -33.08
N LYS A 59 27.26 20.43 -34.20
CA LYS A 59 26.67 20.40 -35.54
C LYS A 59 25.64 19.28 -35.69
N VAL A 60 25.94 18.07 -35.20
CA VAL A 60 25.00 16.95 -35.22
C VAL A 60 23.73 17.29 -34.44
N GLU A 61 23.88 17.85 -33.23
CA GLU A 61 22.73 18.29 -32.44
C GLU A 61 21.95 19.42 -33.13
N TYR A 62 22.64 20.39 -33.71
CA TYR A 62 22.04 21.48 -34.45
C TYR A 62 21.22 20.99 -35.65
N GLN A 63 21.73 20.01 -36.39
CA GLN A 63 21.02 19.36 -37.49
C GLN A 63 19.76 18.65 -36.99
N ALA A 64 19.85 17.92 -35.87
CA ALA A 64 18.70 17.25 -35.27
C ALA A 64 17.61 18.26 -34.84
N VAL A 65 17.97 19.36 -34.17
CA VAL A 65 17.02 20.41 -33.78
C VAL A 65 16.39 21.09 -35.00
N THR A 66 17.17 21.29 -36.07
CA THR A 66 16.68 21.89 -37.32
C THR A 66 15.73 20.96 -38.06
N SER A 67 16.03 19.66 -38.10
CA SER A 67 15.13 18.64 -38.64
C SER A 67 13.81 18.64 -37.87
N TYR A 68 13.88 18.68 -36.54
CA TYR A 68 12.67 18.66 -35.72
C TYR A 68 11.79 19.88 -35.95
N LEU A 69 12.37 21.10 -36.04
CA LEU A 69 11.64 22.31 -36.42
C LEU A 69 11.00 22.22 -37.82
N THR A 70 11.69 21.57 -38.77
CA THR A 70 11.16 21.34 -40.12
C THR A 70 9.96 20.39 -40.08
N ASP A 71 10.02 19.36 -39.24
CA ASP A 71 8.91 18.43 -39.02
C ASP A 71 7.70 19.13 -38.39
N MET A 72 7.90 20.05 -37.44
CA MET A 72 6.80 20.87 -36.90
C MET A 72 6.12 21.67 -38.01
N GLN A 73 6.91 22.28 -38.89
CA GLN A 73 6.38 23.07 -40.01
C GLN A 73 5.58 22.20 -40.98
N ARG A 74 6.04 20.97 -41.29
CA ARG A 74 5.29 20.01 -42.12
C ARG A 74 3.94 19.65 -41.49
N ILE A 75 3.89 19.48 -40.18
CA ILE A 75 2.66 19.19 -39.43
C ILE A 75 1.71 20.39 -39.45
N ASP A 76 2.22 21.61 -39.25
CA ASP A 76 1.40 22.84 -39.28
C ASP A 76 0.82 23.14 -40.67
N MET A 77 1.58 22.82 -41.73
CA MET A 77 1.17 23.04 -43.13
C MET A 77 0.33 21.88 -43.70
N SER A 78 -0.07 20.92 -42.86
CA SER A 78 -0.86 19.77 -43.31
C SER A 78 -2.25 20.15 -43.83
N PRO A 79 -2.77 19.47 -44.87
CA PRO A 79 -4.14 19.66 -45.33
C PRO A 79 -5.15 19.37 -44.23
N LYS A 80 -6.29 20.08 -44.22
CA LYS A 80 -7.34 19.95 -43.18
C LYS A 80 -7.74 18.50 -42.91
N GLU A 81 -7.94 17.69 -43.95
CA GLU A 81 -8.36 16.29 -43.79
C GLU A 81 -7.30 15.43 -43.10
N GLN A 82 -6.01 15.62 -43.42
CA GLN A 82 -4.92 14.90 -42.76
C GLN A 82 -4.68 15.43 -41.35
N ARG A 83 -4.85 16.74 -41.15
CA ARG A 83 -4.75 17.41 -39.86
C ARG A 83 -5.79 16.88 -38.87
N GLU A 84 -7.04 16.69 -39.31
CA GLU A 84 -8.09 16.10 -38.48
C GLU A 84 -7.73 14.67 -38.03
N LYS A 85 -7.23 13.82 -38.93
CA LYS A 85 -6.77 12.45 -38.60
C LYS A 85 -5.63 12.44 -37.59
N LEU A 86 -4.66 13.34 -37.76
CA LEU A 86 -3.54 13.50 -36.81
C LEU A 86 -4.02 13.94 -35.44
N GLU A 87 -4.90 14.93 -35.38
CA GLU A 87 -5.44 15.43 -34.12
C GLU A 87 -6.32 14.39 -33.41
N GLU A 88 -7.10 13.60 -34.16
CA GLU A 88 -7.89 12.50 -33.61
C GLU A 88 -7.00 11.42 -32.99
N ALA A 89 -6.01 10.92 -33.74
CA ALA A 89 -5.05 9.94 -33.23
C ALA A 89 -4.29 10.48 -32.00
N ALA A 90 -3.82 11.73 -32.05
CA ALA A 90 -3.14 12.38 -30.94
C ALA A 90 -4.05 12.53 -29.70
N ARG A 91 -5.32 12.94 -29.88
CA ARG A 91 -6.30 13.03 -28.78
C ARG A 91 -6.50 11.68 -28.10
N ASN A 92 -6.63 10.61 -28.88
CA ASN A 92 -6.78 9.26 -28.34
C ASN A 92 -5.51 8.81 -27.58
N ILE A 93 -4.31 9.05 -28.13
CA ILE A 93 -3.04 8.78 -27.45
C ILE A 93 -2.95 9.54 -26.13
N TYR A 94 -3.30 10.83 -26.12
CA TYR A 94 -3.27 11.66 -24.91
C TYR A 94 -4.21 11.10 -23.83
N ASN A 95 -5.47 10.81 -24.19
CA ASN A 95 -6.47 10.28 -23.27
C ASN A 95 -6.08 8.89 -22.73
N LEU A 96 -5.70 7.97 -23.61
CA LEU A 96 -5.29 6.61 -23.24
C LEU A 96 -4.03 6.63 -22.35
N THR A 97 -3.05 7.49 -22.65
CA THR A 97 -1.85 7.67 -21.82
C THR A 97 -2.20 8.20 -20.43
N ARG A 98 -3.15 9.13 -20.35
CA ARG A 98 -3.64 9.65 -19.06
C ARG A 98 -4.35 8.57 -18.26
N GLU A 99 -5.24 7.81 -18.87
CA GLU A 99 -5.90 6.66 -18.23
C GLU A 99 -4.88 5.63 -17.73
N ARG A 100 -3.88 5.31 -18.55
CA ARG A 100 -2.79 4.38 -18.20
C ARG A 100 -2.04 4.82 -16.95
N LYS A 101 -1.76 6.11 -16.80
CA LYS A 101 -1.14 6.67 -15.59
C LYS A 101 -2.04 6.52 -14.35
N LEU A 102 -3.36 6.70 -14.50
CA LEU A 102 -4.30 6.52 -13.39
C LEU A 102 -4.32 5.07 -12.89
N PHE A 103 -4.25 4.09 -13.80
CA PHE A 103 -4.14 2.67 -13.42
C PHE A 103 -2.85 2.38 -12.64
N GLN A 104 -1.72 2.99 -13.03
CA GLN A 104 -0.42 2.76 -12.39
C GLN A 104 -0.28 3.40 -11.00
N GLN A 105 -1.01 4.48 -10.73
CA GLN A 105 -0.93 5.20 -9.45
C GLN A 105 -1.82 4.61 -8.35
N LYS A 106 -2.61 3.59 -8.67
CA LYS A 106 -3.59 3.02 -7.75
C LYS A 106 -2.92 2.00 -6.83
N ASN A 107 -3.12 2.15 -5.52
CA ASN A 107 -2.62 1.21 -4.54
C ASN A 107 -3.61 0.04 -4.39
N THR A 108 -3.08 -1.17 -4.26
CA THR A 108 -3.86 -2.40 -4.00
C THR A 108 -3.59 -2.90 -2.59
N VAL A 109 -4.63 -3.38 -1.91
CA VAL A 109 -4.53 -3.98 -0.57
C VAL A 109 -4.24 -5.48 -0.70
N ILE A 110 -4.81 -6.13 -1.72
CA ILE A 110 -4.53 -7.53 -2.00
C ILE A 110 -3.06 -7.77 -2.35
N THR A 111 -2.47 -8.80 -1.76
CA THR A 111 -1.11 -9.24 -2.07
C THR A 111 -1.07 -10.13 -3.32
N ASP A 112 0.08 -10.18 -4.02
CA ASP A 112 0.27 -11.06 -5.18
C ASP A 112 -0.06 -12.53 -4.91
N ARG A 113 0.25 -13.00 -3.70
CA ARG A 113 -0.05 -14.37 -3.28
C ARG A 113 -1.56 -14.60 -3.18
N GLN A 114 -2.29 -13.67 -2.57
CA GLN A 114 -3.75 -13.73 -2.46
C GLN A 114 -4.41 -13.60 -3.83
N TYR A 115 -3.90 -12.73 -4.71
CA TYR A 115 -4.42 -12.57 -6.07
C TYR A 115 -4.38 -13.89 -6.85
N ARG A 116 -3.22 -14.57 -6.88
CA ARG A 116 -3.07 -15.88 -7.53
C ARG A 116 -3.96 -16.95 -6.90
N LEU A 117 -4.17 -16.87 -5.59
CA LEU A 117 -5.03 -17.81 -4.88
C LEU A 117 -6.50 -17.62 -5.30
N PHE A 118 -7.01 -16.40 -5.37
CA PHE A 118 -8.36 -16.13 -5.85
C PHE A 118 -8.53 -16.47 -7.33
N GLU A 119 -7.53 -16.24 -8.16
CA GLU A 119 -7.53 -16.67 -9.56
C GLU A 119 -7.69 -18.20 -9.68
N ARG A 120 -7.01 -18.98 -8.84
CA ARG A 120 -7.15 -20.44 -8.81
C ARG A 120 -8.56 -20.89 -8.42
N TYR A 121 -9.22 -20.18 -7.50
CA TYR A 121 -10.53 -20.54 -6.95
C TYR A 121 -11.69 -19.71 -7.51
N GLU A 122 -11.47 -19.00 -8.61
CA GLU A 122 -12.41 -17.98 -9.13
C GLU A 122 -13.82 -18.54 -9.38
N ILE A 123 -13.91 -19.78 -9.87
CA ILE A 123 -15.18 -20.43 -10.19
C ILE A 123 -15.87 -20.96 -8.91
N GLN A 124 -15.09 -21.36 -7.91
CA GLN A 124 -15.56 -22.05 -6.72
C GLN A 124 -15.95 -21.07 -5.60
N LEU A 125 -15.12 -20.07 -5.34
CA LEU A 125 -15.27 -19.16 -4.21
C LEU A 125 -16.62 -18.41 -4.18
N PRO A 126 -17.17 -17.90 -5.30
CA PRO A 126 -18.51 -17.30 -5.31
C PRO A 126 -19.62 -18.25 -4.85
N ARG A 127 -19.45 -19.55 -5.07
CA ARG A 127 -20.40 -20.59 -4.65
C ARG A 127 -20.22 -20.97 -3.19
N GLU A 128 -18.98 -20.93 -2.70
CA GLU A 128 -18.64 -21.23 -1.30
C GLU A 128 -18.97 -20.04 -0.36
N LEU A 129 -18.90 -18.80 -0.85
CA LEU A 129 -19.12 -17.58 -0.06
C LEU A 129 -20.45 -17.59 0.75
N PRO A 130 -21.62 -17.93 0.18
CA PRO A 130 -22.85 -18.04 0.94
C PRO A 130 -22.79 -19.07 2.06
N GLU A 131 -22.23 -20.25 1.80
CA GLU A 131 -22.08 -21.30 2.82
C GLU A 131 -21.16 -20.81 3.96
N ILE A 132 -20.05 -20.16 3.65
CA ILE A 132 -19.14 -19.61 4.65
C ILE A 132 -19.87 -18.60 5.54
N LYS A 133 -20.70 -17.74 4.95
CA LYS A 133 -21.50 -16.77 5.72
C LYS A 133 -22.51 -17.46 6.63
N GLU A 134 -23.24 -18.43 6.10
CA GLU A 134 -24.19 -19.21 6.89
C GLU A 134 -23.52 -19.93 8.06
N ARG A 135 -22.30 -20.43 7.87
CA ARG A 135 -21.50 -21.11 8.90
C ARG A 135 -21.03 -20.14 9.99
N GLU A 136 -20.60 -18.94 9.62
CA GLU A 136 -20.25 -17.88 10.56
C GLU A 136 -21.47 -17.43 11.38
N ASP A 137 -22.60 -17.22 10.72
CA ASP A 137 -23.86 -16.85 11.40
C ASP A 137 -24.40 -17.99 12.26
N TYR A 138 -24.20 -19.25 11.86
CA TYR A 138 -24.50 -20.42 12.67
C TYR A 138 -23.61 -20.50 13.90
N GLN A 139 -22.32 -20.14 13.80
CA GLN A 139 -21.44 -20.05 14.97
C GLN A 139 -21.97 -19.03 15.98
N ASN A 140 -22.36 -17.84 15.51
CA ASN A 140 -22.96 -16.80 16.36
C ASN A 140 -24.26 -17.26 17.05
N LYS A 141 -25.02 -18.19 16.44
CA LYS A 141 -26.18 -18.82 17.10
C LYS A 141 -25.75 -19.83 18.16
N ILE A 142 -24.76 -20.67 17.85
CA ILE A 142 -24.20 -21.63 18.81
C ILE A 142 -23.63 -20.91 20.04
N ASP A 143 -22.93 -19.80 19.86
CA ASP A 143 -22.32 -19.07 20.98
C ASP A 143 -23.39 -18.50 21.92
N ARG A 144 -24.51 -18.00 21.37
CA ARG A 144 -25.68 -17.60 22.16
C ARG A 144 -26.34 -18.77 22.89
N ASP A 145 -26.44 -19.93 22.24
CA ASP A 145 -26.94 -21.14 22.89
C ASP A 145 -26.03 -21.57 24.05
N ILE A 146 -24.70 -21.49 23.90
CA ILE A 146 -23.73 -21.77 24.97
C ILE A 146 -23.95 -20.80 26.13
N GLU A 147 -24.06 -19.50 25.85
CA GLU A 147 -24.31 -18.48 26.88
C GLU A 147 -25.61 -18.74 27.65
N PHE A 148 -26.68 -19.11 26.93
CA PHE A 148 -27.96 -19.48 27.55
C PHE A 148 -27.83 -20.72 28.43
N LEU A 149 -27.14 -21.76 27.95
CA LEU A 149 -26.93 -22.98 28.71
C LEU A 149 -26.03 -22.75 29.94
N GLU A 150 -25.08 -21.82 29.87
CA GLU A 150 -24.27 -21.40 31.02
C GLU A 150 -25.12 -20.69 32.07
N LYS A 151 -26.01 -19.77 31.66
CA LYS A 151 -26.97 -19.12 32.56
C LYS A 151 -27.89 -20.13 33.24
N GLU A 152 -28.46 -21.07 32.49
CA GLU A 152 -29.30 -22.13 33.06
C GLU A 152 -28.52 -23.05 34.00
N LYS A 153 -27.26 -23.39 33.66
CA LYS A 153 -26.38 -24.17 34.56
C LYS A 153 -26.18 -23.44 35.89
N ASN A 154 -25.91 -22.14 35.86
CA ASN A 154 -25.71 -21.36 37.08
C ASN A 154 -27.00 -21.32 37.91
N SER A 155 -28.14 -21.07 37.28
CA SER A 155 -29.45 -21.11 37.95
C SER A 155 -29.76 -22.48 38.60
N LEU A 156 -29.44 -23.59 37.93
CA LEU A 156 -29.59 -24.93 38.51
C LEU A 156 -28.61 -25.22 39.65
N THR A 157 -27.46 -24.55 39.67
CA THR A 157 -26.49 -24.66 40.75
C THR A 157 -26.98 -23.90 41.97
N GLU A 158 -27.48 -22.66 41.78
CA GLU A 158 -28.15 -21.87 42.82
C GLU A 158 -29.38 -22.59 43.40
N GLU A 159 -30.25 -23.16 42.55
CA GLU A 159 -31.41 -23.94 43.00
C GLU A 159 -30.98 -25.12 43.90
N GLN A 160 -29.86 -25.78 43.56
CA GLN A 160 -29.32 -26.87 44.37
C GLN A 160 -28.79 -26.37 45.72
N GLU A 161 -28.01 -25.30 45.73
CA GLU A 161 -27.47 -24.69 46.95
C GLU A 161 -28.59 -24.23 47.89
N ASP A 162 -29.65 -23.64 47.36
CA ASP A 162 -30.84 -23.24 48.11
C ASP A 162 -31.57 -24.42 48.75
N ILE A 163 -31.70 -25.56 48.05
CA ILE A 163 -32.34 -26.75 48.63
C ILE A 163 -31.43 -27.40 49.68
N ILE A 164 -30.11 -27.41 49.45
CA ILE A 164 -29.13 -27.94 50.42
C ILE A 164 -29.15 -27.09 51.69
N SER A 165 -29.13 -25.76 51.58
CA SER A 165 -29.17 -24.86 52.74
C SER A 165 -30.47 -25.00 53.53
N LYS A 166 -31.62 -25.15 52.86
CA LYS A 166 -32.90 -25.50 53.53
C LYS A 166 -32.83 -26.83 54.27
N GLN A 167 -32.17 -27.82 53.68
CA GLN A 167 -31.97 -29.12 54.34
C GLN A 167 -31.05 -29.03 55.56
N GLU A 168 -29.99 -28.21 55.51
CA GLU A 168 -29.11 -27.94 56.64
C GLU A 168 -29.83 -27.19 57.76
N PHE A 169 -30.65 -26.18 57.40
CA PHE A 169 -31.49 -25.46 58.34
C PHE A 169 -32.50 -26.39 59.04
N LEU A 170 -33.17 -27.28 58.29
CA LEU A 170 -34.06 -28.29 58.88
C LEU A 170 -33.33 -29.24 59.84
N LYS A 171 -32.09 -29.64 59.53
CA LYS A 171 -31.26 -30.43 60.46
C LYS A 171 -30.97 -29.65 61.74
N GLY A 172 -30.65 -28.36 61.64
CA GLY A 172 -30.46 -27.47 62.80
C GLY A 172 -31.71 -27.36 63.69
N ILE A 173 -32.89 -27.19 63.07
CA ILE A 173 -34.18 -27.21 63.79
C ILE A 173 -34.42 -28.56 64.46
N ALA A 174 -34.13 -29.67 63.78
CA ALA A 174 -34.29 -31.01 64.34
C ALA A 174 -33.43 -31.23 65.59
N ILE A 175 -32.15 -30.84 65.52
CA ILE A 175 -31.22 -30.91 66.65
C ILE A 175 -31.72 -30.05 67.81
N THR A 176 -32.10 -28.79 67.53
CA THR A 176 -32.55 -27.85 68.56
C THR A 176 -33.85 -28.32 69.23
N THR A 177 -34.83 -28.76 68.44
CA THR A 177 -36.10 -29.29 68.95
C THR A 177 -35.87 -30.54 69.81
N SER A 178 -34.95 -31.43 69.39
CA SER A 178 -34.59 -32.62 70.17
C SER A 178 -34.01 -32.25 71.53
N ILE A 179 -33.08 -31.28 71.59
CA ILE A 179 -32.48 -30.78 72.84
C ILE A 179 -33.56 -30.19 73.76
N ILE A 180 -34.47 -29.38 73.23
CA ILE A 180 -35.56 -28.76 74.00
C ILE A 180 -36.48 -29.84 74.61
N VAL A 181 -36.87 -30.86 73.83
CA VAL A 181 -37.73 -31.94 74.31
C VAL A 181 -37.05 -32.73 75.43
N VAL A 182 -35.76 -33.06 75.28
CA VAL A 182 -34.99 -33.76 76.33
C VAL A 182 -34.86 -32.92 77.60
N PHE A 183 -34.61 -31.62 77.46
CA PHE A 183 -34.51 -30.70 78.60
C PHE A 183 -35.85 -30.57 79.35
N LEU A 184 -36.97 -30.44 78.62
CA LEU A 184 -38.31 -30.42 79.22
C LEU A 184 -38.63 -31.72 79.95
N PHE A 185 -38.24 -32.87 79.37
CA PHE A 185 -38.39 -34.17 80.01
C PHE A 185 -37.64 -34.24 81.34
N LEU A 186 -36.39 -33.76 81.40
CA LEU A 186 -35.60 -33.71 82.64
C LEU A 186 -36.26 -32.83 83.71
N ILE A 187 -36.80 -31.67 83.34
CA ILE A 187 -37.50 -30.78 84.27
C ILE A 187 -38.74 -31.47 84.86
N PHE A 188 -39.53 -32.16 84.04
CA PHE A 188 -40.72 -32.87 84.53
C PHE A 188 -40.37 -34.00 85.48
N VAL A 189 -39.28 -34.75 85.22
CA VAL A 189 -38.79 -35.79 86.15
C VAL A 189 -38.36 -35.18 87.49
N LEU A 190 -37.63 -34.07 87.47
CA LEU A 190 -37.22 -33.38 88.70
C LEU A 190 -38.43 -32.84 89.48
N LEU A 191 -39.33 -32.11 88.83
CA LEU A 191 -40.51 -31.55 89.49
C LEU A 191 -41.44 -32.64 90.03
N GLY A 192 -41.58 -33.77 89.34
CA GLY A 192 -42.37 -34.91 89.82
C GLY A 192 -41.81 -35.56 91.09
N ASN A 193 -40.50 -35.44 91.33
CA ASN A 193 -39.88 -35.95 92.56
C ASN A 193 -40.03 -34.99 93.75
N TYR A 194 -40.15 -33.67 93.50
CA TYR A 194 -40.22 -32.65 94.56
C TYR A 194 -41.64 -32.11 94.83
N SER A 195 -42.58 -32.27 93.89
CA SER A 195 -43.91 -31.64 93.93
C SER A 195 -45.02 -32.70 93.77
N GLU A 196 -46.06 -32.65 94.59
CA GLU A 196 -47.27 -33.51 94.46
C GLU A 196 -48.21 -33.05 93.32
N ALA A 197 -47.69 -32.31 92.33
CA ALA A 197 -48.47 -31.80 91.21
C ALA A 197 -48.72 -32.87 90.14
N ASN A 198 -49.94 -32.91 89.59
CA ASN A 198 -50.29 -33.77 88.45
C ASN A 198 -49.66 -33.27 87.14
N LEU A 199 -48.42 -33.69 86.85
CA LEU A 199 -47.67 -33.30 85.64
C LEU A 199 -48.06 -34.07 84.36
N SER A 200 -49.08 -34.94 84.41
CA SER A 200 -49.51 -35.78 83.29
C SER A 200 -49.98 -34.98 82.06
N ILE A 201 -50.70 -33.87 82.27
CA ILE A 201 -51.22 -33.05 81.16
C ILE A 201 -50.08 -32.28 80.44
N PRO A 202 -49.18 -31.55 81.13
CA PRO A 202 -48.01 -30.94 80.50
C PRO A 202 -47.11 -31.95 79.79
N PHE A 203 -46.89 -33.13 80.39
CA PHE A 203 -46.12 -34.21 79.77
C PHE A 203 -46.73 -34.66 78.44
N LEU A 204 -48.03 -34.99 78.43
CA LEU A 204 -48.76 -35.38 77.22
C LEU A 204 -48.63 -34.32 76.10
N LEU A 205 -48.73 -33.05 76.46
CA LEU A 205 -48.62 -31.93 75.52
C LEU A 205 -47.21 -31.84 74.89
N THR A 206 -46.15 -32.06 75.67
CA THR A 206 -44.78 -32.08 75.12
C THR A 206 -44.52 -33.26 74.18
N VAL A 207 -45.08 -34.45 74.49
CA VAL A 207 -44.98 -35.62 73.60
C VAL A 207 -45.73 -35.36 72.28
N LEU A 208 -46.93 -34.77 72.36
CA LEU A 208 -47.69 -34.37 71.18
C LEU A 208 -46.93 -33.34 70.33
N MET A 209 -46.36 -32.30 70.96
CA MET A 209 -45.53 -31.29 70.28
C MET A 209 -44.32 -31.93 69.59
N GLY A 210 -43.63 -32.83 70.27
CA GLY A 210 -42.47 -33.56 69.71
C GLY A 210 -42.86 -34.45 68.52
N MET A 211 -44.02 -35.11 68.59
CA MET A 211 -44.55 -35.94 67.50
C MET A 211 -44.90 -35.08 66.27
N VAL A 212 -45.62 -33.97 66.45
CA VAL A 212 -45.99 -33.05 65.36
C VAL A 212 -44.75 -32.45 64.70
N SER A 213 -43.79 -31.98 65.51
CA SER A 213 -42.55 -31.38 65.00
C SER A 213 -41.70 -32.38 64.22
N SER A 214 -41.57 -33.61 64.73
CA SER A 214 -40.83 -34.68 64.04
C SER A 214 -41.47 -35.07 62.72
N LEU A 215 -42.81 -35.15 62.67
CA LEU A 215 -43.55 -35.46 61.45
C LEU A 215 -43.38 -34.35 60.40
N TYR A 216 -43.46 -33.08 60.82
CA TYR A 216 -43.21 -31.94 59.94
C TYR A 216 -41.79 -31.94 59.36
N ILE A 217 -40.77 -32.11 60.21
CA ILE A 217 -39.37 -32.17 59.79
C ILE A 217 -39.14 -33.33 58.82
N PHE A 218 -39.70 -34.51 59.12
CA PHE A 218 -39.57 -35.68 58.26
C PHE A 218 -40.19 -35.45 56.87
N MET A 219 -41.39 -34.84 56.82
CA MET A 219 -42.04 -34.51 55.55
C MET A 219 -41.23 -33.52 54.72
N GLU A 220 -40.79 -32.40 55.30
CA GLU A 220 -40.04 -31.39 54.55
C GLU A 220 -38.64 -31.89 54.17
N ALA A 221 -37.99 -32.68 55.03
CA ALA A 221 -36.72 -33.32 54.71
C ALA A 221 -36.84 -34.31 53.53
N ARG A 222 -37.92 -35.09 53.49
CA ARG A 222 -38.18 -36.01 52.37
C ARG A 222 -38.43 -35.25 51.07
N LYS A 223 -39.20 -34.16 51.13
CA LYS A 223 -39.47 -33.28 49.98
C LYS A 223 -38.19 -32.65 49.45
N ASN A 224 -37.34 -32.12 50.32
CA ASN A 224 -36.03 -31.57 49.94
C ASN A 224 -35.12 -32.65 49.32
N SER A 225 -35.08 -33.85 49.89
CA SER A 225 -34.29 -34.96 49.32
C SER A 225 -34.73 -35.32 47.90
N HIS A 226 -36.03 -35.33 47.62
CA HIS A 226 -36.55 -35.57 46.28
C HIS A 226 -36.23 -34.40 45.33
N ALA A 227 -36.35 -33.16 45.80
CA ALA A 227 -36.00 -31.97 45.03
C ALA A 227 -34.52 -31.97 44.64
N ILE A 228 -33.60 -32.35 45.55
CA ILE A 228 -32.17 -32.51 45.26
C ILE A 228 -31.95 -33.51 44.13
N GLN A 229 -32.56 -34.70 44.19
CA GLN A 229 -32.41 -35.72 43.15
C GLN A 229 -32.92 -35.23 41.79
N PHE A 230 -34.03 -34.48 41.79
CA PHE A 230 -34.61 -33.91 40.58
C PHE A 230 -33.71 -32.82 39.96
N VAL A 231 -33.18 -31.90 40.76
CA VAL A 231 -32.24 -30.86 40.29
C VAL A 231 -30.94 -31.50 39.78
N GLN A 232 -30.41 -32.52 40.46
CA GLN A 232 -29.25 -33.27 39.98
C GLN A 232 -29.52 -33.96 38.63
N ALA A 233 -30.72 -34.46 38.39
CA ALA A 233 -31.10 -35.00 37.07
C ALA A 233 -31.15 -33.91 35.99
N LYS A 234 -31.68 -32.71 36.31
CA LYS A 234 -31.62 -31.55 35.41
C LYS A 234 -30.18 -31.14 35.09
N GLN A 235 -29.31 -31.07 36.09
CA GLN A 235 -27.89 -30.74 35.92
C GLN A 235 -27.18 -31.75 35.00
N LYS A 236 -27.43 -33.06 35.16
CA LYS A 236 -26.88 -34.09 34.27
C LYS A 236 -27.34 -33.89 32.82
N ARG A 237 -28.64 -33.62 32.61
CA ARG A 237 -29.18 -33.28 31.28
C ARG A 237 -28.52 -32.02 30.73
N GLN A 238 -28.28 -31.01 31.58
CA GLN A 238 -27.63 -29.77 31.17
C GLN A 238 -26.20 -29.99 30.71
N VAL A 239 -25.43 -30.81 31.41
CA VAL A 239 -24.08 -31.20 30.99
C VAL A 239 -24.11 -31.90 29.63
N MET A 240 -25.07 -32.81 29.40
CA MET A 240 -25.24 -33.45 28.09
C MET A 240 -25.54 -32.44 26.97
N LEU A 241 -26.49 -31.53 27.19
CA LEU A 241 -26.85 -30.49 26.22
C LEU A 241 -25.66 -29.56 25.92
N MET A 242 -24.97 -29.12 26.97
CA MET A 242 -23.77 -28.29 26.85
C MET A 242 -22.69 -28.99 26.00
N ASN A 243 -22.39 -30.26 26.30
CA ASN A 243 -21.40 -31.01 25.52
C ASN A 243 -21.83 -31.16 24.05
N LYS A 244 -23.11 -31.41 23.79
CA LYS A 244 -23.63 -31.51 22.42
C LYS A 244 -23.46 -30.20 21.64
N VAL A 245 -23.75 -29.06 22.26
CA VAL A 245 -23.60 -27.74 21.62
C VAL A 245 -22.12 -27.39 21.43
N LYS A 246 -21.26 -27.68 22.41
CA LYS A 246 -19.80 -27.49 22.30
C LYS A 246 -19.19 -28.31 21.16
N ILE A 247 -19.60 -29.57 20.99
CA ILE A 247 -19.16 -30.41 19.85
C ILE A 247 -19.56 -29.76 18.51
N LYS A 248 -20.77 -29.21 18.41
CA LYS A 248 -21.21 -28.49 17.20
C LYS A 248 -20.35 -27.24 16.95
N SER A 249 -20.05 -26.46 17.99
CA SER A 249 -19.16 -25.30 17.91
C SER A 249 -17.79 -25.71 17.37
N VAL A 250 -17.14 -26.71 17.99
CA VAL A 250 -15.81 -27.18 17.56
C VAL A 250 -15.82 -27.63 16.10
N ASN A 251 -16.82 -28.41 15.69
CA ASN A 251 -16.91 -28.87 14.29
C ASN A 251 -17.09 -27.71 13.30
N ASN A 252 -17.90 -26.72 13.66
CA ASN A 252 -18.17 -25.57 12.80
C ASN A 252 -16.97 -24.60 12.76
N LEU A 253 -16.30 -24.37 13.90
CA LEU A 253 -15.06 -23.60 13.99
C LEU A 253 -13.95 -24.24 13.17
N ASN A 254 -13.78 -25.57 13.24
CA ASN A 254 -12.77 -26.27 12.42
C ASN A 254 -13.02 -26.06 10.92
N PHE A 255 -14.28 -26.06 10.48
CA PHE A 255 -14.62 -25.76 9.09
C PHE A 255 -14.28 -24.30 8.73
N LEU A 256 -14.66 -23.35 9.59
CA LEU A 256 -14.38 -21.93 9.37
C LEU A 256 -12.89 -21.65 9.35
N GLU A 257 -12.14 -22.19 10.32
CA GLU A 257 -10.68 -22.07 10.43
C GLU A 257 -9.99 -22.65 9.20
N TYR A 258 -10.37 -23.86 8.77
CA TYR A 258 -9.85 -24.44 7.53
C TYR A 258 -10.11 -23.54 6.33
N THR A 259 -11.33 -23.01 6.21
CA THR A 259 -11.73 -22.19 5.06
C THR A 259 -11.02 -20.84 5.06
N TYR A 260 -10.93 -20.19 6.21
CA TYR A 260 -10.23 -18.93 6.39
C TYR A 260 -8.72 -19.08 6.16
N ASN A 261 -8.10 -20.16 6.64
CA ASN A 261 -6.71 -20.50 6.33
C ASN A 261 -6.49 -20.80 4.84
N LYS A 262 -7.42 -21.51 4.17
CA LYS A 262 -7.39 -21.76 2.72
C LYS A 262 -7.31 -20.44 1.94
N TYR A 263 -8.02 -19.41 2.39
CA TYR A 263 -8.07 -18.10 1.72
C TYR A 263 -7.17 -17.02 2.32
N LEU A 264 -6.38 -17.33 3.36
CA LEU A 264 -5.48 -16.40 4.04
C LEU A 264 -6.19 -15.15 4.58
N VAL A 265 -7.32 -15.38 5.26
CA VAL A 265 -8.18 -14.35 5.86
C VAL A 265 -8.61 -14.81 7.26
N ASP A 266 -9.20 -13.92 8.06
CA ASP A 266 -9.61 -14.24 9.43
C ASP A 266 -11.12 -14.37 9.62
N ASN A 267 -11.91 -13.79 8.72
CA ASN A 267 -13.37 -13.74 8.82
C ASN A 267 -14.02 -13.57 7.45
N TYR A 268 -15.34 -13.73 7.40
CA TYR A 268 -16.10 -13.61 6.16
C TYR A 268 -16.00 -12.21 5.53
N ASP A 269 -16.08 -11.15 6.33
CA ASP A 269 -16.10 -9.78 5.80
C ASP A 269 -14.80 -9.43 5.08
N LYS A 270 -13.65 -9.83 5.63
CA LYS A 270 -12.33 -9.70 4.99
C LYS A 270 -12.27 -10.53 3.71
N LEU A 271 -12.76 -11.78 3.74
CA LEU A 271 -12.80 -12.65 2.57
C LEU A 271 -13.58 -12.01 1.42
N LYS A 272 -14.78 -11.50 1.74
CA LYS A 272 -15.66 -10.85 0.77
C LYS A 272 -15.03 -9.59 0.21
N ALA A 273 -14.47 -8.73 1.06
CA ALA A 273 -13.83 -7.49 0.62
C ALA A 273 -12.64 -7.76 -0.34
N LEU A 274 -11.77 -8.71 0.00
CA LEU A 274 -10.63 -9.08 -0.85
C LEU A 274 -11.09 -9.75 -2.16
N TRP A 275 -12.16 -10.52 -2.12
CA TRP A 275 -12.75 -11.10 -3.32
C TRP A 275 -13.31 -10.03 -4.26
N GLU A 276 -14.05 -9.05 -3.73
CA GLU A 276 -14.57 -7.92 -4.51
C GLU A 276 -13.43 -7.08 -5.11
N GLU A 277 -12.37 -6.82 -4.34
CA GLU A 277 -11.17 -6.15 -4.83
C GLU A 277 -10.49 -6.95 -5.95
N TYR A 278 -10.37 -8.27 -5.82
CA TYR A 278 -9.84 -9.15 -6.87
C TYR A 278 -10.63 -9.02 -8.18
N ILE A 279 -11.96 -9.03 -8.12
CA ILE A 279 -12.80 -8.86 -9.31
C ILE A 279 -12.57 -7.51 -9.97
N ILE A 280 -12.48 -6.43 -9.17
CA ILE A 280 -12.18 -5.09 -9.68
C ILE A 280 -10.81 -5.08 -10.35
N LEU A 281 -9.78 -5.62 -9.72
CA LEU A 281 -8.42 -5.65 -10.26
C LEU A 281 -8.31 -6.47 -11.54
N LYS A 282 -9.02 -7.60 -11.63
CA LYS A 282 -9.07 -8.40 -12.85
C LYS A 282 -9.70 -7.62 -14.00
N GLU A 283 -10.80 -6.93 -13.74
CA GLU A 283 -11.46 -6.09 -14.75
C GLU A 283 -10.59 -4.89 -15.14
N GLU A 284 -9.90 -4.28 -14.18
CA GLU A 284 -8.94 -3.22 -14.44
C GLU A 284 -7.74 -3.70 -15.25
N ALA A 285 -7.22 -4.90 -14.97
CA ALA A 285 -6.14 -5.50 -15.76
C ALA A 285 -6.58 -5.75 -17.21
N ARG A 286 -7.82 -6.23 -17.42
CA ARG A 286 -8.41 -6.35 -18.76
C ARG A 286 -8.50 -4.99 -19.45
N LYS A 287 -9.04 -3.98 -18.78
CA LYS A 287 -9.13 -2.61 -19.30
C LYS A 287 -7.76 -2.03 -19.64
N TYR A 288 -6.76 -2.27 -18.81
CA TYR A 288 -5.38 -1.85 -19.04
C TYR A 288 -4.77 -2.52 -20.27
N GLN A 289 -5.02 -3.83 -20.47
CA GLN A 289 -4.61 -4.55 -21.67
C GLN A 289 -5.27 -3.98 -22.92
N THR A 290 -6.59 -3.77 -22.89
CA THR A 290 -7.32 -3.15 -24.01
C THR A 290 -6.82 -1.73 -24.29
N ASN A 291 -6.64 -0.90 -23.25
CA ASN A 291 -6.07 0.45 -23.38
C ASN A 291 -4.67 0.39 -24.01
N THR A 292 -3.82 -0.57 -23.62
CA THR A 292 -2.48 -0.74 -24.21
C THR A 292 -2.55 -1.11 -25.69
N GLN A 293 -3.47 -2.00 -26.08
CA GLN A 293 -3.69 -2.38 -27.48
C GLN A 293 -4.21 -1.19 -28.31
N MET A 294 -5.15 -0.42 -27.77
CA MET A 294 -5.68 0.78 -28.43
C MET A 294 -4.61 1.87 -28.55
N LEU A 295 -3.78 2.05 -27.52
CA LEU A 295 -2.68 3.02 -27.55
C LEU A 295 -1.66 2.65 -28.63
N ASP A 296 -1.31 1.37 -28.75
CA ASP A 296 -0.43 0.88 -29.82
C ASP A 296 -1.05 1.03 -31.22
N PHE A 297 -2.36 0.82 -31.35
CA PHE A 297 -3.09 1.08 -32.60
C PHE A 297 -2.99 2.56 -33.00
N TYR A 298 -3.36 3.49 -32.12
CA TYR A 298 -3.32 4.92 -32.43
C TYR A 298 -1.90 5.46 -32.59
N ASN A 299 -0.92 4.92 -31.86
CA ASN A 299 0.50 5.25 -32.09
C ASN A 299 0.92 4.90 -33.53
N ARG A 300 0.53 3.72 -34.02
CA ARG A 300 0.81 3.29 -35.40
C ARG A 300 0.09 4.16 -36.43
N GLU A 301 -1.17 4.52 -36.19
CA GLU A 301 -1.90 5.44 -37.06
C GLU A 301 -1.25 6.82 -37.12
N LEU A 302 -0.88 7.39 -35.97
CA LEU A 302 -0.20 8.68 -35.90
C LEU A 302 1.11 8.67 -36.68
N ILE A 303 1.95 7.65 -36.47
CA ILE A 303 3.23 7.50 -37.20
C ILE A 303 2.98 7.37 -38.71
N MET A 304 1.95 6.62 -39.11
CA MET A 304 1.63 6.44 -40.53
C MET A 304 1.23 7.76 -41.19
N GLU A 305 0.37 8.55 -40.55
CA GLU A 305 -0.05 9.86 -41.06
C GLU A 305 1.11 10.87 -41.09
N LEU A 306 1.97 10.87 -40.06
CA LEU A 306 3.16 11.72 -40.04
C LEU A 306 4.15 11.35 -41.17
N LYS A 307 4.37 10.06 -41.43
CA LYS A 307 5.19 9.61 -42.55
C LYS A 307 4.62 10.04 -43.91
N LYS A 308 3.29 10.05 -44.08
CA LYS A 308 2.64 10.56 -45.30
C LYS A 308 2.90 12.06 -45.52
N LEU A 309 3.07 12.84 -44.45
CA LEU A 309 3.48 14.25 -44.50
C LEU A 309 4.98 14.46 -44.72
N GLY A 310 5.75 13.37 -44.80
CA GLY A 310 7.20 13.42 -44.94
C GLY A 310 7.93 13.85 -43.68
N VAL A 311 7.30 13.74 -42.50
CA VAL A 311 7.95 14.00 -41.20
C VAL A 311 9.10 13.02 -41.00
N SER A 312 10.31 13.55 -40.83
CA SER A 312 11.54 12.76 -40.74
C SER A 312 11.58 11.92 -39.47
N ASP A 313 11.31 12.53 -38.31
CA ASP A 313 11.25 11.82 -37.02
C ASP A 313 9.80 11.72 -36.52
N SER A 314 9.06 10.78 -37.12
CA SER A 314 7.63 10.57 -36.81
C SER A 314 7.40 9.96 -35.42
N GLU A 315 8.37 9.27 -34.84
CA GLU A 315 8.20 8.55 -33.57
C GLU A 315 8.23 9.46 -32.35
N ILE A 316 8.99 10.56 -32.39
CA ILE A 316 9.03 11.55 -31.29
C ILE A 316 7.64 12.09 -30.95
N TRP A 317 6.77 12.21 -31.95
CA TRP A 317 5.46 12.84 -31.83
C TRP A 317 4.45 12.04 -31.01
N ILE A 318 4.64 10.72 -30.85
CA ILE A 318 3.77 9.90 -29.98
C ILE A 318 3.95 10.28 -28.49
N TYR A 319 5.09 10.87 -28.12
CA TYR A 319 5.38 11.35 -26.76
C TYR A 319 4.95 12.79 -26.52
N GLN A 320 4.59 13.52 -27.59
CA GLN A 320 4.14 14.91 -27.53
C GLN A 320 2.78 15.10 -28.23
N PRO A 321 1.75 14.28 -27.93
CA PRO A 321 0.46 14.40 -28.58
C PRO A 321 -0.19 15.77 -28.31
N SER A 322 0.06 16.37 -27.14
CA SER A 322 -0.45 17.69 -26.77
C SER A 322 -0.05 18.80 -27.76
N ALA A 323 1.17 18.74 -28.31
CA ALA A 323 1.63 19.70 -29.31
C ALA A 323 0.88 19.55 -30.65
N ILE A 324 0.42 18.33 -30.98
CA ILE A 324 -0.41 18.11 -32.17
C ILE A 324 -1.85 18.59 -31.92
N ILE A 325 -2.37 18.43 -30.71
CA ILE A 325 -3.77 18.76 -30.36
C ILE A 325 -3.98 20.26 -30.15
N ASP A 326 -3.06 20.93 -29.45
CA ASP A 326 -3.14 22.35 -29.09
C ASP A 326 -2.01 23.14 -29.75
N SER A 327 -2.39 24.16 -30.54
CA SER A 327 -1.44 25.05 -31.21
C SER A 327 -0.56 25.83 -30.23
N ARG A 328 -1.01 26.08 -28.99
CA ARG A 328 -0.21 26.75 -27.96
C ARG A 328 0.97 25.90 -27.54
N GLU A 329 0.72 24.61 -27.25
CA GLU A 329 1.75 23.63 -26.91
C GLU A 329 2.76 23.49 -28.07
N MET A 330 2.29 23.47 -29.32
CA MET A 330 3.17 23.49 -30.50
C MET A 330 4.09 24.72 -30.51
N VAL A 331 3.55 25.91 -30.22
CA VAL A 331 4.33 27.15 -30.17
C VAL A 331 5.37 27.12 -29.06
N GLU A 332 5.04 26.59 -27.88
CA GLU A 332 5.98 26.46 -26.77
C GLU A 332 7.13 25.50 -27.09
N VAL A 333 6.83 24.33 -27.67
CA VAL A 333 7.85 23.39 -28.15
C VAL A 333 8.74 24.06 -29.20
N ARG A 334 8.15 24.79 -30.15
CA ARG A 334 8.88 25.50 -31.21
C ARG A 334 9.79 26.58 -30.64
N HIS A 335 9.32 27.35 -29.65
CA HIS A 335 10.12 28.37 -28.98
C HIS A 335 11.33 27.76 -28.28
N ARG A 336 11.12 26.69 -27.50
CA ARG A 336 12.20 25.97 -26.81
C ARG A 336 13.27 25.46 -27.79
N LEU A 337 12.86 24.90 -28.91
CA LEU A 337 13.78 24.41 -29.95
C LEU A 337 14.53 25.54 -30.65
N ASN A 338 13.87 26.66 -30.93
CA ASN A 338 14.52 27.84 -31.50
C ASN A 338 15.59 28.41 -30.55
N VAL A 339 15.30 28.51 -29.26
CA VAL A 339 16.29 28.93 -28.25
C VAL A 339 17.46 27.95 -28.19
N ARG A 340 17.20 26.63 -28.18
CA ARG A 340 18.25 25.61 -28.21
C ARG A 340 19.12 25.73 -29.46
N ARG A 341 18.49 25.90 -30.64
CA ARG A 341 19.18 26.10 -31.92
C ARG A 341 20.06 27.35 -31.91
N GLN A 342 19.59 28.45 -31.31
CA GLN A 342 20.35 29.68 -31.17
C GLN A 342 21.58 29.49 -30.26
N LYS A 343 21.40 28.87 -29.09
CA LYS A 343 22.52 28.54 -28.20
C LYS A 343 23.56 27.64 -28.87
N LEU A 344 23.13 26.68 -29.68
CA LEU A 344 24.04 25.81 -30.44
C LEU A 344 24.86 26.61 -31.46
N ARG A 345 24.27 27.59 -32.15
CA ARG A 345 25.01 28.50 -33.04
C ARG A 345 26.04 29.32 -32.26
N GLU A 346 25.62 29.96 -31.18
CA GLU A 346 26.51 30.76 -30.32
C GLU A 346 27.66 29.91 -29.76
N ARG A 347 27.39 28.66 -29.39
CA ARG A 347 28.41 27.71 -28.94
C ARG A 347 29.40 27.36 -30.06
N ILE A 348 28.90 27.04 -31.27
CA ILE A 348 29.75 26.75 -32.42
C ILE A 348 30.62 27.97 -32.76
N ASP A 349 30.05 29.18 -32.81
CA ASP A 349 30.77 30.41 -33.08
C ASP A 349 31.85 30.68 -32.01
N SER A 350 31.51 30.45 -30.72
CA SER A 350 32.48 30.59 -29.63
C SER A 350 33.64 29.60 -29.74
N ILE A 351 33.36 28.33 -30.08
CA ILE A 351 34.41 27.31 -30.24
C ILE A 351 35.26 27.60 -31.48
N LEU A 352 34.64 28.07 -32.57
CA LEU A 352 35.37 28.51 -33.77
C LEU A 352 36.31 29.68 -33.47
N ASN A 353 35.87 30.68 -32.69
CA ASN A 353 36.73 31.77 -32.27
C ASN A 353 37.90 31.27 -31.40
N GLN A 354 37.64 30.37 -30.45
CA GLN A 354 38.68 29.77 -29.61
C GLN A 354 39.70 28.97 -30.43
N LYS A 355 39.24 28.25 -31.46
CA LYS A 355 40.09 27.55 -32.41
C LYS A 355 40.97 28.52 -33.21
N GLU A 356 40.40 29.62 -33.70
CA GLU A 356 41.16 30.63 -34.45
C GLU A 356 42.18 31.35 -33.56
N GLU A 357 41.80 31.71 -32.32
CA GLU A 357 42.73 32.27 -31.32
C GLU A 357 43.91 31.32 -31.04
N SER A 358 43.62 30.03 -30.87
CA SER A 358 44.66 29.00 -30.67
C SER A 358 45.57 28.88 -31.91
N MET A 359 45.01 28.96 -33.11
CA MET A 359 45.78 28.98 -34.37
C MET A 359 46.64 30.23 -34.51
N GLU A 360 46.14 31.41 -34.14
CA GLU A 360 46.92 32.67 -34.14
C GLU A 360 48.06 32.61 -33.13
N VAL A 361 47.83 32.04 -31.95
CA VAL A 361 48.85 31.84 -30.92
C VAL A 361 49.97 30.93 -31.46
N ILE A 362 49.63 29.81 -32.10
CA ILE A 362 50.61 28.93 -32.75
C ILE A 362 51.37 29.70 -33.84
N ARG A 363 50.68 30.41 -34.75
CA ARG A 363 51.31 31.23 -35.81
C ARG A 363 52.26 32.29 -35.25
N SER A 364 51.87 32.97 -34.17
CA SER A 364 52.70 33.99 -33.53
C SER A 364 53.94 33.40 -32.85
N THR A 365 53.81 32.21 -32.27
CA THR A 365 54.92 31.46 -31.64
C THR A 365 55.92 31.02 -32.70
N ILE A 366 55.45 30.52 -33.85
CA ILE A 366 56.29 30.17 -35.01
C ILE A 366 57.03 31.40 -35.54
N LYS A 367 56.34 32.54 -35.73
CA LYS A 367 56.98 33.79 -36.20
C LYS A 367 58.05 34.31 -35.23
N ALA A 368 57.86 34.13 -33.94
CA ALA A 368 58.82 34.53 -32.92
C ALA A 368 60.04 33.59 -32.85
N ASN A 369 59.94 32.35 -33.34
CA ASN A 369 61.01 31.36 -33.29
C ASN A 369 61.12 30.51 -34.58
N PRO A 370 61.77 31.04 -35.63
CA PRO A 370 61.84 30.39 -36.95
C PRO A 370 62.60 29.05 -36.97
N GLU A 371 63.45 28.80 -35.98
CA GLU A 371 64.26 27.57 -35.90
C GLU A 371 63.42 26.33 -35.51
N SER A 372 62.28 26.53 -34.83
CA SER A 372 61.37 25.45 -34.39
C SER A 372 60.27 25.08 -35.38
N VAL A 373 60.21 25.72 -36.56
CA VAL A 373 59.14 25.52 -37.57
C VAL A 373 58.95 24.05 -37.95
N GLN A 374 60.05 23.30 -38.13
CA GLN A 374 59.99 21.89 -38.54
C GLN A 374 59.39 20.98 -37.45
N GLU A 375 59.75 21.21 -36.19
CA GLU A 375 59.22 20.43 -35.04
C GLU A 375 57.76 20.77 -34.79
N VAL A 376 57.39 22.05 -34.91
CA VAL A 376 56.00 22.51 -34.75
C VAL A 376 55.10 21.95 -35.86
N ASN A 377 55.56 21.92 -37.11
CA ASN A 377 54.82 21.31 -38.22
C ASN A 377 54.68 19.79 -38.07
N GLN A 378 55.65 19.09 -37.46
CA GLN A 378 55.49 17.67 -37.09
C GLN A 378 54.40 17.45 -36.04
N ILE A 379 54.34 18.31 -35.02
CA ILE A 379 53.28 18.27 -34.00
C ILE A 379 51.93 18.58 -34.63
N LEU A 380 51.79 19.63 -35.44
CA LEU A 380 50.54 19.97 -36.14
C LEU A 380 50.02 18.80 -36.98
N LYS A 381 50.92 18.12 -37.70
CA LYS A 381 50.59 16.94 -38.49
C LYS A 381 50.08 15.76 -37.66
N GLN A 382 50.60 15.57 -36.44
CA GLN A 382 50.12 14.54 -35.51
C GLN A 382 48.67 14.77 -35.07
N TYR A 383 48.24 16.03 -34.98
CA TYR A 383 46.86 16.42 -34.63
C TYR A 383 45.97 16.63 -35.87
N GLY A 384 46.47 16.40 -37.09
CA GLY A 384 45.72 16.58 -38.34
C GLY A 384 45.45 18.05 -38.70
N ILE A 385 46.23 18.99 -38.15
CA ILE A 385 46.11 20.43 -38.38
C ILE A 385 46.99 20.82 -39.58
N PRO A 386 46.52 21.70 -40.50
CA PRO A 386 47.31 22.12 -41.65
C PRO A 386 48.66 22.74 -41.26
N GLU A 387 49.71 22.44 -42.04
CA GLU A 387 51.03 23.05 -41.87
C GLU A 387 50.94 24.57 -42.04
N ILE A 388 51.73 25.30 -41.26
CA ILE A 388 51.79 26.76 -41.28
C ILE A 388 53.07 27.16 -42.03
N GLU A 389 52.91 27.92 -43.11
CA GLU A 389 54.00 28.48 -43.93
C GLU A 389 54.75 29.63 -43.25
#